data_AF-A0A060HQV6-F1
#
_entry.id   AF-A0A060HQV6-F1
#
_cell.length_a   1.000
_cell.length_b   1.000
_cell.length_c   1.000
_cell.angle_alpha   90.00
_cell.angle_beta   90.00
_cell.angle_gamma   90.00
#
_symmetry.space_group_name_H-M   'P 1'
#
loop_
_entity.id
_entity.type
_entity.pdbx_description
1 polymer ?
#
loop_
_entity_poly.entity_id
_entity_poly.type
_entity_poly.pdbx_seq_one_letter_code
_entity_poly.pdbx_strand_id
1 'polypeptide(L)'
;MEAIIRWHPFTDGNKRTALVAVSAYLAINGYLLIVPLSAVRYTVNIAKEQRTDANSNAKLVKSIAKWIKKHSAPKEDSNEIQRIFNKRVKNSISFFTMRLVQ
;
A
#
# COMPACT_ATOMS: atom_id res chain seq x y z
N MET A 1 -3.80 8.02 4.72
CA MET A 1 -2.60 7.79 3.86
C MET A 1 -2.26 9.01 3.03
N GLU A 2 -3.17 9.47 2.16
CA GLU A 2 -2.96 10.63 1.27
C GLU A 2 -2.48 11.88 2.04
N ALA A 3 -3.23 12.29 3.06
CA ALA A 3 -2.93 13.49 3.85
C ALA A 3 -1.52 13.47 4.45
N ILE A 4 -1.15 12.42 5.18
CA ILE A 4 0.18 12.30 5.81
C ILE A 4 1.30 12.38 4.75
N ILE A 5 1.11 11.79 3.57
CA ILE A 5 2.13 11.78 2.52
C ILE A 5 2.30 13.17 1.89
N ARG A 6 1.19 13.83 1.52
CA ARG A 6 1.22 15.08 0.75
C ARG A 6 1.38 16.34 1.61
N TRP A 7 0.82 16.34 2.82
CA TRP A 7 0.89 17.48 3.72
C TRP A 7 2.21 17.53 4.50
N HIS A 8 2.95 16.42 4.48
CA HIS A 8 4.30 16.31 5.01
C HIS A 8 4.45 16.82 6.46
N PRO A 9 3.60 16.40 7.42
CA PRO A 9 3.56 16.94 8.78
C PRO A 9 4.84 16.67 9.60
N PHE A 10 5.64 15.68 9.22
CA PHE A 10 6.91 15.35 9.89
C PHE A 10 8.11 15.82 9.07
N THR A 11 9.23 16.13 9.73
CA THR A 11 10.50 16.49 9.08
C THR A 11 11.00 15.37 8.15
N ASP A 12 10.87 14.12 8.58
CA ASP A 12 11.10 12.92 7.77
C ASP A 12 10.10 11.82 8.18
N GLY A 13 9.98 10.77 7.38
CA GLY A 13 9.25 9.57 7.72
C GLY A 13 7.81 9.55 7.22
N ASN A 14 7.29 10.63 6.62
CA ASN A 14 5.89 10.75 6.21
C ASN A 14 5.33 9.52 5.45
N LYS A 15 6.10 8.98 4.51
CA LYS A 15 5.71 7.79 3.73
C LYS A 15 5.63 6.52 4.60
N ARG A 16 6.60 6.33 5.50
CA ARG A 16 6.65 5.20 6.44
C ARG A 16 5.52 5.33 7.46
N THR A 17 5.36 6.52 8.04
CA THR A 17 4.29 6.83 9.00
C THR A 17 2.92 6.64 8.39
N ALA A 18 2.69 7.08 7.15
CA ALA A 18 1.42 6.88 6.47
C ALA A 18 1.07 5.39 6.27
N LEU A 19 2.07 4.56 5.97
CA LEU A 19 1.89 3.12 5.79
C LEU A 19 1.58 2.42 7.12
N VAL A 20 2.31 2.77 8.18
CA VAL A 20 2.06 2.26 9.53
C VAL A 20 0.70 2.69 10.04
N ALA A 21 0.29 3.94 9.82
CA ALA A 21 -1.02 4.44 10.21
C ALA A 21 -2.17 3.67 9.54
N VAL A 22 -2.03 3.34 8.24
CA VAL A 22 -3.01 2.49 7.55
C VAL A 22 -3.02 1.08 8.13
N SER A 23 -1.85 0.50 8.41
CA SER A 23 -1.74 -0.83 9.01
C SER A 23 -2.41 -0.87 10.38
N ALA A 24 -2.17 0.14 11.22
CA ALA A 24 -2.77 0.24 12.55
C ALA A 24 -4.30 0.42 12.46
N TYR A 25 -4.77 1.32 11.58
CA TYR A 25 -6.20 1.51 11.34
C TYR A 25 -6.89 0.22 10.92
N LEU A 26 -6.30 -0.53 9.99
CA LEU A 26 -6.86 -1.81 9.55
C LEU A 26 -6.86 -2.85 10.68
N ALA A 27 -5.77 -2.93 11.46
CA ALA A 27 -5.65 -3.90 12.55
C ALA A 27 -6.73 -3.69 13.63
N ILE A 28 -7.02 -2.44 13.98
CA ILE A 28 -8.12 -2.08 14.91
C ILE A 28 -9.48 -2.54 14.38
N ASN A 29 -9.66 -2.55 13.06
CA ASN A 29 -10.88 -2.97 12.39
C ASN A 29 -10.88 -4.46 11.99
N GLY A 30 -9.97 -5.28 12.53
CA GLY A 30 -9.94 -6.73 12.25
C GLY A 30 -9.34 -7.10 10.89
N TYR A 31 -8.61 -6.20 10.23
CA TYR A 31 -7.93 -6.46 8.97
C TYR A 31 -6.41 -6.42 9.12
N LEU A 32 -5.72 -7.30 8.39
CA LEU A 32 -4.27 -7.29 8.26
C LEU A 32 -3.88 -6.62 6.95
N LEU A 33 -3.04 -5.58 7.02
CA LEU A 33 -2.38 -5.04 5.83
C LEU A 33 -1.15 -5.88 5.50
N ILE A 34 -1.16 -6.54 4.36
CA ILE A 34 0.00 -7.24 3.84
C ILE A 34 0.72 -6.23 2.94
N VAL A 35 1.92 -5.78 3.29
CA VAL A 35 2.63 -4.74 2.53
C VAL A 35 3.41 -5.34 1.36
N PRO A 36 3.15 -4.96 0.10
CA PRO A 36 3.93 -5.46 -1.03
C PRO A 36 5.24 -4.67 -1.19
N LEU A 37 6.25 -5.24 -1.86
CA LEU A 37 7.48 -4.51 -2.23
C LEU A 37 7.18 -3.26 -3.08
N SER A 38 6.11 -3.31 -3.89
CA SER A 38 5.63 -2.17 -4.68
C SER A 38 5.05 -1.02 -3.85
N ALA A 39 4.86 -1.20 -2.52
CA ALA A 39 4.35 -0.15 -1.64
C ALA A 39 5.29 1.07 -1.59
N VAL A 40 6.60 0.87 -1.72
CA VAL A 40 7.57 1.97 -1.78
C VAL A 40 7.31 2.84 -3.01
N ARG A 41 7.22 2.24 -4.19
CA ARG A 41 6.92 2.97 -5.43
C ARG A 41 5.53 3.61 -5.38
N TYR A 42 4.56 2.92 -4.80
CA TYR A 42 3.20 3.44 -4.68
C TYR A 42 3.11 4.69 -3.80
N THR A 43 3.74 4.66 -2.61
CA THR A 43 3.78 5.82 -1.71
C THR A 43 4.57 7.00 -2.29
N VAL A 44 5.63 6.75 -3.07
CA VAL A 44 6.32 7.79 -3.83
C VAL A 44 5.43 8.39 -4.92
N ASN A 45 4.65 7.58 -5.64
CA ASN A 45 3.73 8.08 -6.66
C ASN A 45 2.63 8.96 -6.06
N ILE A 46 2.11 8.64 -4.86
CA ILE A 46 1.17 9.50 -4.13
C ILE A 46 1.81 10.87 -3.81
N ALA A 47 3.08 10.87 -3.38
CA ALA A 47 3.80 12.10 -3.07
C ALA A 47 4.07 12.97 -4.32
N LYS A 48 4.21 12.35 -5.49
CA LYS A 48 4.44 13.04 -6.77
C LYS A 48 3.17 13.63 -7.40
N GLU A 49 1.98 13.26 -6.92
CA GLU A 49 0.73 13.78 -7.47
C GLU A 49 0.55 15.25 -7.07
N GLN A 50 0.73 16.14 -8.05
CA GLN A 50 0.66 17.59 -7.86
C GLN A 50 -0.75 18.14 -8.09
N ARG A 51 -1.67 17.36 -8.66
CA ARG A 51 -3.04 17.83 -8.88
C ARG A 51 -3.75 17.99 -7.54
N THR A 52 -4.21 19.20 -7.26
CA THR A 52 -4.89 19.58 -6.02
C THR A 52 -6.37 19.87 -6.21
N ASP A 53 -6.90 19.79 -7.43
CA ASP A 53 -8.32 19.97 -7.68
C ASP A 53 -9.16 18.88 -6.99
N ALA A 54 -10.37 19.25 -6.56
CA ALA A 54 -11.25 18.38 -5.78
C ALA A 54 -11.53 17.04 -6.48
N ASN A 55 -11.66 17.05 -7.81
CA ASN A 55 -11.92 15.86 -8.61
C ASN A 55 -10.71 14.92 -8.66
N SER A 56 -9.50 15.45 -8.82
CA SER A 56 -8.26 14.67 -8.79
C SER A 56 -7.99 14.10 -7.41
N ASN A 57 -8.23 14.86 -6.34
CA ASN A 57 -8.09 14.37 -4.97
C ASN A 57 -9.06 13.20 -4.70
N ALA A 58 -10.32 13.32 -5.11
CA ALA A 58 -11.30 12.24 -4.98
C ALA A 58 -10.86 10.98 -5.75
N LYS A 59 -10.33 11.14 -6.98
CA LYS A 59 -9.79 10.02 -7.77
C LYS A 59 -8.57 9.37 -7.10
N LEU A 60 -7.67 10.18 -6.55
CA LEU A 60 -6.48 9.70 -5.84
C LEU A 60 -6.88 8.89 -4.60
N VAL A 61 -7.75 9.43 -3.74
CA VAL A 61 -8.25 8.76 -2.54
C VAL A 61 -8.95 7.45 -2.91
N LYS A 62 -9.78 7.44 -3.97
CA LYS A 62 -10.41 6.21 -4.46
C LYS A 62 -9.39 5.17 -4.95
N SER A 63 -8.31 5.61 -5.59
CA SER A 63 -7.22 4.71 -6.01
C SER A 63 -6.49 4.11 -4.80
N ILE A 64 -6.27 4.90 -3.75
CA ILE A 64 -5.65 4.47 -2.50
C ILE A 64 -6.53 3.46 -1.79
N ALA A 65 -7.83 3.73 -1.68
CA ALA A 65 -8.79 2.77 -1.10
C ALA A 65 -8.79 1.43 -1.84
N LYS A 66 -8.78 1.45 -3.19
CA LYS A 66 -8.67 0.22 -4.00
C LYS A 66 -7.35 -0.51 -3.75
N TRP A 67 -6.24 0.23 -3.65
CA TRP A 67 -4.94 -0.35 -3.37
C TRP A 67 -4.91 -0.99 -1.98
N ILE A 68 -5.43 -0.32 -0.95
CA ILE A 68 -5.51 -0.86 0.42
C ILE A 68 -6.35 -2.15 0.42
N LYS A 69 -7.56 -2.11 -0.16
CA LYS A 69 -8.46 -3.28 -0.23
C LYS A 69 -7.81 -4.49 -0.91
N LYS A 70 -7.01 -4.27 -1.97
CA LYS A 70 -6.29 -5.33 -2.68
C LYS A 70 -5.18 -5.97 -1.83
N HIS A 71 -4.64 -5.23 -0.86
CA HIS A 71 -3.51 -5.65 -0.05
C HIS A 71 -3.88 -5.93 1.41
N SER A 72 -5.17 -5.94 1.74
CA SER A 72 -5.69 -6.26 3.07
C SER A 72 -6.49 -7.56 3.06
N ALA A 73 -6.46 -8.31 4.14
CA ALA A 73 -7.33 -9.46 4.39
C ALA A 73 -7.94 -9.40 5.80
N PRO A 74 -9.11 -10.01 6.05
CA PRO A 74 -9.59 -10.22 7.41
C PRO A 74 -8.55 -10.98 8.23
N LYS A 75 -8.33 -10.57 9.48
CA LYS A 75 -7.33 -11.18 10.37
C LYS A 75 -7.66 -12.62 10.72
N GLU A 76 -8.94 -12.96 10.76
CA GLU A 76 -9.46 -14.28 11.14
C GLU A 76 -9.37 -15.31 10.01
N ASP A 77 -9.21 -14.84 8.76
CA ASP A 77 -9.15 -15.73 7.59
C ASP A 77 -7.70 -16.10 7.25
N SER A 78 -7.19 -17.13 7.93
CA SER A 78 -5.84 -17.66 7.71
C SER A 78 -5.61 -18.12 6.26
N ASN A 79 -6.66 -18.64 5.60
CA ASN A 79 -6.58 -19.13 4.23
C ASN A 79 -6.40 -17.96 3.25
N GLU A 80 -7.14 -16.87 3.43
CA GLU A 80 -7.01 -15.66 2.60
C GLU A 80 -5.66 -14.97 2.81
N ILE A 81 -5.17 -14.90 4.05
CA ILE A 81 -3.83 -14.39 4.36
C ILE A 81 -2.77 -15.20 3.61
N GLN A 82 -2.85 -16.53 3.71
CA GLN A 82 -1.89 -17.43 3.07
C GLN A 82 -1.99 -17.36 1.53
N ARG A 83 -3.20 -17.22 0.98
CA ARG A 83 -3.42 -17.02 -0.46
C ARG A 83 -2.77 -15.73 -0.96
N ILE A 84 -2.96 -14.61 -0.26
CA ILE A 84 -2.35 -13.34 -0.64
C ILE A 84 -0.82 -13.39 -0.48
N PHE A 85 -0.33 -14.05 0.57
CA PHE A 85 1.10 -14.23 0.80
C PHE A 85 1.75 -15.07 -0.30
N ASN A 86 1.20 -16.25 -0.60
CA ASN A 86 1.70 -17.14 -1.65
C ASN A 86 1.68 -16.49 -3.03
N LYS A 87 0.60 -15.75 -3.35
CA LYS A 87 0.51 -14.96 -4.59
C LYS A 87 1.64 -13.95 -4.70
N ARG A 88 2.08 -13.36 -3.59
CA ARG A 88 3.19 -12.39 -3.58
C ARG A 88 4.54 -13.05 -3.70
N VAL A 89 4.80 -14.10 -2.95
CA VAL A 89 6.06 -14.87 -3.03
C VAL A 89 6.27 -15.34 -4.47
N LYS A 90 5.23 -15.89 -5.12
CA LYS A 90 5.29 -16.32 -6.53
C LYS A 90 5.61 -15.16 -7.49
N ASN A 91 4.98 -14.00 -7.31
CA ASN A 91 5.25 -12.82 -8.13
C ASN A 91 6.65 -12.25 -7.91
N SER A 92 7.17 -12.31 -6.68
CA SER A 92 8.53 -11.88 -6.36
C SER A 92 9.56 -12.83 -6.95
N ILE A 93 9.38 -14.14 -6.83
CA ILE A 93 10.29 -15.14 -7.43
C ILE A 93 10.31 -15.00 -8.95
N SER A 94 9.15 -14.86 -9.59
CA SER A 94 9.07 -14.61 -11.04
C SER A 94 9.83 -13.35 -11.46
N PHE A 95 9.83 -12.30 -10.64
CA PHE A 95 10.58 -11.07 -10.91
C PHE A 95 12.10 -11.27 -10.79
N PHE A 96 12.55 -12.10 -9.85
CA PHE A 96 13.97 -12.45 -9.70
C PHE A 96 14.46 -13.38 -10.81
N THR A 97 13.68 -14.39 -11.20
CA THR A 97 14.05 -15.30 -12.29
C THR A 97 14.10 -14.59 -13.65
N MET A 98 13.24 -13.60 -13.90
CA MET A 98 13.27 -12.81 -15.14
C MET A 98 14.49 -11.88 -15.25
N ARG A 99 15.10 -11.49 -14.12
CA ARG A 99 16.28 -10.60 -14.10
C ARG A 99 17.61 -11.34 -14.22
N LEU A 100 17.63 -12.66 -14.05
CA LEU A 100 18.85 -13.49 -14.17
C LEU A 100 19.09 -14.01 -15.61
N VAL A 101 18.18 -13.73 -16.54
CA VAL A 101 18.23 -14.19 -17.94
C VAL A 101 18.46 -13.01 -18.91
N GLN A 102 18.88 -11.83 -18.41
CA GLN A 102 19.27 -10.65 -19.19
C GLN A 102 20.69 -10.26 -18.84
#